data_AF-A0A1D2AIS1-F1
#
_entry.id   AF-A0A1D2AIS1-F1
#
_cell.length_a   1.000
_cell.length_b   1.000
_cell.length_c   1.000
_cell.angle_alpha   90.00
_cell.angle_beta   90.00
_cell.angle_gamma   90.00
#
_symmetry.space_group_name_H-M   'P 1'
#
loop_
_entity.id
_entity.type
_entity.pdbx_description
1 polymer ?
#
loop_
_entity_poly.entity_id
_entity_poly.type
_entity_poly.pdbx_seq_one_letter_code
_entity_poly.pdbx_strand_id
1 'polypeptide(L)'
;HYSSKSGIRCYKKEEQWVRCIDDLHDYADHALGRLYVEKMFTKDAKEEVDSIGRKIGYPDWLMNDTYLDEKYKYVKEFAAGTPYVTIVANLKENTARKSQEHLREPYNKTARWYMGAAVINAYYSPGSNDIAFPAGILQAPFYQYGLPLSVNMGAIGIVIGHEVTHAFDDRGSQFNAEGQLHNWWSKSTRDKFTERAQCFVHQYGNITDSKTSIKLNGINTKGAEDCAERL
;
A
#
# COMPACT_ATOMS: atom_id res chain seq x y z
N HIS A 1 55.63 11.24 4.10
CA HIS A 1 55.31 9.81 4.19
C HIS A 1 53.85 9.64 4.59
N TYR A 2 53.01 9.24 3.64
CA TYR A 2 51.64 8.80 3.86
C TYR A 2 51.63 7.38 4.45
N SER A 3 50.76 7.10 5.41
CA SER A 3 50.23 5.75 5.65
C SER A 3 48.82 5.86 6.19
N SER A 4 47.87 5.65 5.28
CA SER A 4 46.44 5.49 5.48
C SER A 4 46.10 4.20 6.24
N LYS A 5 45.20 4.28 7.21
CA LYS A 5 44.35 3.14 7.62
C LYS A 5 42.91 3.48 7.25
N SER A 6 42.53 3.15 6.01
CA SER A 6 41.14 3.13 5.56
C SER A 6 40.48 1.84 6.05
N GLY A 7 39.74 1.93 7.16
CA GLY A 7 38.78 0.92 7.55
C GLY A 7 37.54 1.05 6.67
N ILE A 8 37.44 0.21 5.64
CA ILE A 8 36.21 0.06 4.87
C ILE A 8 35.16 -0.54 5.81
N ARG A 9 34.22 0.29 6.29
CA ARG A 9 32.97 -0.21 6.88
C ARG A 9 32.14 -0.81 5.76
N CYS A 10 32.06 -2.14 5.72
CA CYS A 10 31.07 -2.84 4.92
C CYS A 10 29.69 -2.58 5.52
N TYR A 11 28.95 -1.62 4.97
CA TYR A 11 27.51 -1.53 5.21
C TYR A 11 26.85 -2.75 4.56
N LYS A 12 25.92 -3.37 5.29
CA LYS A 12 25.07 -4.46 4.78
C LYS A 12 24.38 -3.94 3.51
N LYS A 13 24.61 -4.59 2.37
CA LYS A 13 24.04 -4.17 1.08
C LYS A 13 22.52 -4.34 1.18
N GLU A 14 21.77 -3.24 1.28
CA GLU A 14 20.30 -3.28 1.25
C GLU A 14 19.83 -3.99 -0.02
N GLU A 15 18.75 -4.75 0.11
CA GLU A 15 18.18 -5.50 -1.01
C GLU A 15 17.70 -4.53 -2.09
N GLN A 16 17.88 -4.87 -3.37
CA GLN A 16 17.63 -3.93 -4.47
C GLN A 16 16.19 -3.41 -4.52
N TRP A 17 15.20 -4.16 -4.01
CA TRP A 17 13.83 -3.68 -3.92
C TRP A 17 13.64 -2.64 -2.80
N VAL A 18 14.37 -2.75 -1.68
CA VAL A 18 14.38 -1.72 -0.61
C VAL A 18 14.85 -0.41 -1.24
N ARG A 19 15.95 -0.49 -2.00
CA ARG A 19 16.49 0.65 -2.75
C ARG A 19 15.53 1.15 -3.82
N CYS A 20 14.73 0.31 -4.49
CA CYS A 20 13.73 0.81 -5.44
C CYS A 20 12.61 1.59 -4.74
N ILE A 21 12.19 1.16 -3.55
CA ILE A 21 11.16 1.84 -2.76
C ILE A 21 11.73 3.14 -2.17
N ASP A 22 12.93 3.11 -1.60
CA ASP A 22 13.63 4.30 -1.12
C ASP A 22 13.92 5.27 -2.28
N ASP A 23 14.40 4.77 -3.41
CA ASP A 23 14.63 5.58 -4.61
C ASP A 23 13.30 6.17 -5.11
N LEU A 24 12.17 5.46 -5.10
CA LEU A 24 10.87 6.02 -5.47
C LEU A 24 10.35 7.05 -4.47
N HIS A 25 10.62 6.86 -3.18
CA HIS A 25 10.37 7.90 -2.16
C HIS A 25 11.20 9.14 -2.49
N ASP A 26 12.48 8.97 -2.78
CA ASP A 26 13.43 10.03 -3.15
C ASP A 26 13.15 10.63 -4.56
N TYR A 27 12.54 9.89 -5.49
CA TYR A 27 12.16 10.32 -6.85
C TYR A 27 10.76 10.93 -6.92
N ALA A 28 9.82 10.55 -6.04
CA ALA A 28 8.65 11.39 -5.75
C ALA A 28 9.12 12.77 -5.29
N ASP A 29 10.20 12.77 -4.51
CA ASP A 29 11.01 13.94 -4.19
C ASP A 29 11.81 14.50 -5.37
N HIS A 30 11.92 13.89 -6.56
CA HIS A 30 12.74 14.38 -7.67
C HIS A 30 12.23 13.99 -9.08
N ALA A 31 11.08 14.54 -9.53
CA ALA A 31 10.82 15.08 -10.88
C ALA A 31 9.31 15.24 -11.11
N LEU A 32 8.87 16.42 -11.56
CA LEU A 32 7.47 16.88 -11.66
C LEU A 32 6.67 16.84 -10.34
N GLY A 33 6.72 15.73 -9.59
CA GLY A 33 6.25 15.56 -8.22
C GLY A 33 6.81 16.64 -7.30
N ARG A 34 8.13 16.81 -7.16
CA ARG A 34 8.70 17.93 -6.38
C ARG A 34 8.19 19.31 -6.80
N LEU A 35 8.11 19.63 -8.09
CA LEU A 35 7.64 20.96 -8.54
C LEU A 35 6.14 21.15 -8.31
N TYR A 36 5.35 20.08 -8.28
CA TYR A 36 3.93 20.10 -7.96
C TYR A 36 3.71 20.12 -6.43
N VAL A 37 4.43 19.30 -5.68
CA VAL A 37 4.45 19.21 -4.21
C VAL A 37 4.98 20.49 -3.58
N GLU A 38 6.13 20.98 -4.00
CA GLU A 38 6.72 22.23 -3.49
C GLU A 38 5.89 23.48 -3.82
N LYS A 39 5.11 23.45 -4.91
CA LYS A 39 4.29 24.60 -5.36
C LYS A 39 2.82 24.52 -4.92
N MET A 40 2.30 23.32 -4.62
CA MET A 40 0.86 23.09 -4.36
C MET A 40 0.57 22.43 -3.01
N PHE A 41 1.53 21.69 -2.45
CA PHE A 41 1.32 20.93 -1.23
C PHE A 41 1.96 21.65 -0.02
N THR A 42 1.21 21.70 1.08
CA THR A 42 1.62 22.36 2.33
C THR A 42 2.69 21.53 3.06
N LYS A 43 3.30 22.07 4.11
CA LYS A 43 4.22 21.31 4.98
C LYS A 43 3.63 19.95 5.40
N ASP A 44 2.34 19.96 5.74
CA ASP A 44 1.58 18.79 6.21
C ASP A 44 1.53 17.66 5.17
N ALA A 45 1.50 17.99 3.89
CA ALA A 45 1.49 16.98 2.83
C ALA A 45 2.83 16.28 2.63
N LYS A 46 3.94 16.97 2.93
CA LYS A 46 5.27 16.34 2.89
C LYS A 46 5.42 15.38 4.08
N GLU A 47 4.95 15.81 5.25
CA GLU A 47 4.87 14.97 6.43
C GLU A 47 3.98 13.74 6.21
N GLU A 48 2.88 13.87 5.44
CA GLU A 48 2.08 12.73 5.00
C GLU A 48 2.91 11.69 4.24
N VAL A 49 3.59 12.09 3.16
CA VAL A 49 4.42 11.18 2.34
C VAL A 49 5.52 10.54 3.17
N ASP A 50 6.22 11.32 3.99
CA ASP A 50 7.33 10.85 4.81
C ASP A 50 6.89 9.88 5.92
N SER A 51 5.64 9.98 6.35
CA SER A 51 5.08 9.13 7.41
C SER A 51 4.46 7.83 6.90
N ILE A 52 4.36 7.62 5.58
CA ILE A 52 3.80 6.39 5.00
C ILE A 52 4.62 5.18 5.46
N GLY A 53 3.97 4.30 6.23
CA GLY A 53 4.55 3.04 6.68
C GLY A 53 4.72 2.04 5.55
N ARG A 54 5.69 1.13 5.68
CA ARG A 54 6.04 0.15 4.64
C ARG A 54 5.94 -1.28 5.14
N LYS A 55 5.20 -2.12 4.42
CA LYS A 55 4.99 -3.54 4.71
C LYS A 55 5.38 -4.38 3.49
N ILE A 56 6.44 -5.18 3.59
CA ILE A 56 7.03 -5.79 2.39
C ILE A 56 7.24 -7.28 2.60
N GLY A 57 6.78 -8.07 1.63
CA GLY A 57 6.87 -9.53 1.65
C GLY A 57 5.84 -10.16 2.59
N TYR A 58 6.14 -10.15 3.89
CA TYR A 58 5.32 -10.80 4.90
C TYR A 58 5.52 -10.17 6.28
N PRO A 59 4.53 -10.28 7.18
CA PRO A 59 4.71 -9.85 8.56
C PRO A 59 5.73 -10.72 9.30
N ASP A 60 6.51 -10.11 10.19
CA ASP A 60 7.49 -10.82 11.04
C ASP A 60 6.87 -11.96 11.85
N TRP A 61 5.61 -11.80 12.28
CA TRP A 61 4.89 -12.81 13.05
C TRP A 61 4.52 -14.06 12.23
N LEU A 62 4.63 -14.03 10.90
CA LEU A 62 4.25 -15.17 10.05
C LEU A 62 5.10 -16.42 10.33
N MET A 63 6.35 -16.23 10.76
CA MET A 63 7.27 -17.32 11.13
C MET A 63 7.28 -17.61 12.63
N ASN A 64 6.34 -17.06 13.39
CA ASN A 64 6.24 -17.24 14.83
C ASN A 64 5.06 -18.17 15.17
N ASP A 65 5.38 -19.44 15.44
CA ASP A 65 4.39 -20.47 15.77
C ASP A 65 3.50 -20.07 16.95
N THR A 66 4.07 -19.48 18.01
CA THR A 66 3.28 -19.02 19.17
C THR A 66 2.25 -17.96 18.78
N TYR A 67 2.62 -17.04 17.89
CA TYR A 67 1.67 -16.04 17.39
C TYR A 67 0.58 -16.67 16.52
N LEU A 68 0.95 -17.62 15.66
CA LEU A 68 -0.01 -18.34 14.81
C LEU A 68 -0.99 -19.18 15.64
N ASP A 69 -0.50 -19.91 16.63
CA ASP A 69 -1.33 -20.68 17.56
C ASP A 69 -2.34 -19.76 18.27
N GLU A 70 -1.90 -18.62 18.79
CA GLU A 70 -2.79 -17.65 19.44
C GLU A 70 -3.79 -16.99 18.47
N LYS A 71 -3.39 -16.80 17.20
CA LYS A 71 -4.25 -16.27 16.14
C LYS A 71 -5.36 -17.25 15.75
N TYR A 72 -5.10 -18.55 15.83
CA TYR A 72 -6.02 -19.62 15.44
C TYR A 72 -6.52 -20.46 16.63
N LYS A 73 -6.34 -20.00 17.87
CA LYS A 73 -6.62 -20.76 19.09
C LYS A 73 -8.05 -21.31 19.24
N TYR A 74 -9.03 -20.70 18.57
CA TYR A 74 -10.42 -21.15 18.61
C TYR A 74 -10.78 -22.09 17.45
N VAL A 75 -9.87 -22.30 16.50
CA VAL A 75 -10.06 -23.27 15.43
C VAL A 75 -9.95 -24.66 16.04
N LYS A 76 -11.05 -25.40 16.02
CA LYS A 76 -11.07 -26.79 16.47
C LYS A 76 -10.28 -27.66 15.51
N GLU A 77 -9.55 -28.62 16.05
CA GLU A 77 -8.91 -29.66 15.25
C GLU A 77 -9.93 -30.35 14.35
N PHE A 78 -9.53 -30.61 13.10
CA PHE A 78 -10.32 -31.34 12.13
C PHE A 78 -9.49 -32.46 11.54
N ALA A 79 -10.14 -33.60 11.29
CA ALA A 79 -9.51 -34.79 10.73
C ALA A 79 -9.93 -34.98 9.26
N ALA A 80 -9.24 -35.87 8.55
CA ALA A 80 -9.65 -36.33 7.23
C ALA A 80 -11.12 -36.80 7.28
N GLY A 81 -11.95 -36.28 6.37
CA GLY A 81 -13.39 -36.56 6.32
C GLY A 81 -14.28 -35.57 7.10
N THR A 82 -13.70 -34.57 7.79
CA THR A 82 -14.49 -33.50 8.40
C THR A 82 -15.24 -32.72 7.31
N PRO A 83 -16.56 -32.50 7.44
CA PRO A 83 -17.31 -31.76 6.45
C PRO A 83 -16.75 -30.35 6.23
N TYR A 84 -16.61 -29.95 4.97
CA TYR A 84 -16.09 -28.63 4.60
C TYR A 84 -16.84 -27.48 5.29
N VAL A 85 -18.17 -27.59 5.37
CA VAL A 85 -19.01 -26.59 6.05
C VAL A 85 -18.65 -26.42 7.53
N THR A 86 -18.26 -27.50 8.21
CA THR A 86 -17.81 -27.47 9.61
C THR A 86 -16.48 -26.76 9.75
N ILE A 87 -15.53 -27.04 8.85
CA ILE A 87 -14.22 -26.36 8.82
C ILE A 87 -14.40 -24.85 8.63
N VAL A 88 -15.20 -24.45 7.64
CA VAL A 88 -15.49 -23.02 7.37
C VAL A 88 -16.21 -22.36 8.54
N ALA A 89 -17.17 -23.03 9.17
CA ALA A 89 -17.87 -22.50 10.34
C ALA A 89 -16.90 -22.26 11.52
N ASN A 90 -16.01 -23.21 11.80
CA ASN A 90 -15.00 -23.07 12.85
C ASN A 90 -14.02 -21.92 12.57
N LEU A 91 -13.56 -21.77 11.32
CA LEU A 91 -12.69 -20.66 10.93
C LEU A 91 -13.39 -19.30 11.09
N LYS A 92 -14.64 -19.19 10.66
CA LYS A 92 -15.45 -17.97 10.83
C LYS A 92 -15.69 -17.64 12.30
N GLU A 93 -15.96 -18.65 13.13
CA GLU A 93 -16.08 -18.49 14.58
C GLU A 93 -14.78 -17.94 15.18
N ASN A 94 -13.62 -18.52 14.84
CA ASN A 94 -12.32 -18.02 15.28
C ASN A 94 -12.10 -16.56 14.88
N THR A 95 -12.32 -16.22 13.61
CA THR A 95 -12.16 -14.85 13.11
C THR A 95 -13.08 -13.87 13.86
N ALA A 96 -14.34 -14.23 14.08
CA ALA A 96 -15.29 -13.38 14.80
C ALA A 96 -14.87 -13.17 16.26
N ARG A 97 -14.46 -14.24 16.97
CA ARG A 97 -13.98 -14.16 18.35
C ARG A 97 -12.72 -13.31 18.45
N LYS A 98 -11.70 -13.57 17.62
CA LYS A 98 -10.48 -12.75 17.58
C LYS A 98 -10.82 -11.30 17.27
N SER A 99 -11.73 -11.01 16.33
CA SER A 99 -12.14 -9.63 16.05
C SER A 99 -12.74 -8.93 17.28
N GLN A 100 -13.55 -9.63 18.07
CA GLN A 100 -14.16 -9.08 19.29
C GLN A 100 -13.11 -8.82 20.39
N GLU A 101 -12.12 -9.71 20.54
CA GLU A 101 -11.02 -9.51 21.51
C GLU A 101 -10.26 -8.20 21.29
N HIS A 102 -10.14 -7.74 20.03
CA HIS A 102 -9.39 -6.53 19.72
C HIS A 102 -10.19 -5.24 19.90
N LEU A 103 -11.47 -5.30 20.28
CA LEU A 103 -12.33 -4.10 20.41
C LEU A 103 -11.81 -3.09 21.45
N ARG A 104 -11.11 -3.59 22.48
CA ARG A 104 -10.56 -2.77 23.58
C ARG A 104 -9.04 -2.68 23.55
N GLU A 105 -8.41 -3.28 22.56
CA GLU A 105 -6.97 -3.26 22.38
C GLU A 105 -6.56 -2.10 21.45
N PRO A 106 -5.41 -1.47 21.69
CA PRO A 106 -4.89 -0.47 20.77
C PRO A 106 -4.61 -1.10 19.39
N TYR A 107 -4.82 -0.31 18.34
CA TYR A 107 -4.53 -0.77 16.99
C TYR A 107 -3.02 -0.89 16.76
N ASN A 108 -2.54 -2.13 16.59
CA ASN A 108 -1.14 -2.38 16.27
C ASN A 108 -0.91 -2.24 14.75
N LYS A 109 -0.46 -1.05 14.33
CA LYS A 109 -0.23 -0.73 12.91
C LYS A 109 0.74 -1.70 12.23
N THR A 110 1.85 -2.06 12.86
CA THR A 110 2.90 -2.89 12.24
C THR A 110 2.49 -4.36 12.09
N ALA A 111 1.78 -4.91 13.09
CA ALA A 111 1.35 -6.31 13.05
C ALA A 111 0.13 -6.56 12.14
N ARG A 112 -0.69 -5.55 11.85
CA ARG A 112 -1.94 -5.72 11.10
C ARG A 112 -1.72 -5.69 9.60
N TRP A 113 -1.90 -6.82 8.93
CA TRP A 113 -1.90 -6.91 7.48
C TRP A 113 -3.32 -7.16 6.97
N TYR A 114 -3.73 -6.45 5.91
CA TYR A 114 -5.04 -6.64 5.29
C TYR A 114 -5.05 -7.86 4.35
N MET A 115 -3.92 -8.11 3.69
CA MET A 115 -3.71 -9.24 2.78
C MET A 115 -2.67 -10.21 3.32
N GLY A 116 -2.80 -11.49 2.96
CA GLY A 116 -1.77 -12.48 3.24
C GLY A 116 -0.57 -12.34 2.29
N ALA A 117 0.60 -12.84 2.72
CA ALA A 117 1.84 -12.76 1.95
C ALA A 117 1.77 -13.42 0.56
N ALA A 118 0.93 -14.44 0.39
CA ALA A 118 0.78 -15.19 -0.86
C ALA A 118 -0.19 -14.55 -1.87
N VAL A 119 -0.67 -13.33 -1.62
CA VAL A 119 -1.57 -12.61 -2.52
C VAL A 119 -0.75 -11.89 -3.60
N ILE A 120 -1.19 -11.97 -4.85
CA ILE A 120 -0.65 -11.17 -5.96
C ILE A 120 -1.47 -9.88 -6.04
N ASN A 121 -1.14 -8.93 -5.17
CA ASN A 121 -1.73 -7.59 -5.15
C ASN A 121 -0.86 -6.66 -4.31
N ALA A 122 -1.20 -5.38 -4.23
CA ALA A 122 -0.69 -4.41 -3.27
C ALA A 122 -1.87 -3.63 -2.66
N TYR A 123 -1.62 -2.84 -1.61
CA TYR A 123 -2.64 -1.95 -1.05
C TYR A 123 -2.05 -0.78 -0.26
N TYR A 124 -2.81 0.30 -0.21
CA TYR A 124 -2.72 1.38 0.78
C TYR A 124 -3.84 1.26 1.83
N SER A 125 -3.51 1.54 3.09
CA SER A 125 -4.48 1.58 4.19
C SER A 125 -4.51 2.97 4.84
N PRO A 126 -5.59 3.76 4.64
CA PRO A 126 -5.68 5.11 5.20
C PRO A 126 -5.63 5.16 6.73
N GLY A 127 -6.19 4.15 7.41
CA GLY A 127 -6.25 4.13 8.88
C GLY A 127 -4.92 3.85 9.56
N SER A 128 -4.00 3.14 8.88
CA SER A 128 -2.62 2.95 9.35
C SER A 128 -1.64 3.93 8.72
N ASN A 129 -2.03 4.60 7.63
CA ASN A 129 -1.15 5.32 6.72
C ASN A 129 0.04 4.45 6.28
N ASP A 130 -0.25 3.29 5.68
CA ASP A 130 0.80 2.40 5.17
C ASP A 130 0.47 1.77 3.82
N ILE A 131 1.54 1.48 3.08
CA ILE A 131 1.52 0.71 1.84
C ILE A 131 2.08 -0.69 2.10
N ALA A 132 1.52 -1.68 1.42
CA ALA A 132 1.91 -3.06 1.56
C ALA A 132 2.08 -3.78 0.23
N PHE A 133 3.21 -4.48 0.08
CA PHE A 133 3.55 -5.32 -1.05
C PHE A 133 3.80 -6.76 -0.56
N PRO A 134 2.76 -7.61 -0.50
CA PRO A 134 2.89 -9.04 -0.24
C PRO A 134 3.94 -9.73 -1.12
N ALA A 135 4.58 -10.78 -0.60
CA ALA A 135 5.60 -11.53 -1.35
C ALA A 135 5.09 -12.06 -2.70
N GLY A 136 3.79 -12.33 -2.81
CA GLY A 136 3.15 -12.79 -4.05
C GLY A 136 3.24 -11.81 -5.22
N ILE A 137 3.29 -10.49 -5.00
CA ILE A 137 3.50 -9.53 -6.12
C ILE A 137 4.97 -9.30 -6.45
N LEU A 138 5.89 -9.63 -5.54
CA LEU A 138 7.34 -9.40 -5.69
C LEU A 138 8.02 -10.49 -6.54
N GLN A 139 7.43 -10.79 -7.68
CA GLN A 139 7.91 -11.76 -8.66
C GLN A 139 7.60 -11.28 -10.08
N ALA A 140 8.12 -11.98 -11.09
CA ALA A 140 7.83 -11.66 -12.48
C ALA A 140 6.31 -11.76 -12.76
N PRO A 141 5.73 -10.86 -13.58
CA PRO A 141 6.39 -9.83 -14.38
C PRO A 141 6.66 -8.50 -13.64
N PHE A 142 6.26 -8.36 -12.38
CA PHE A 142 6.32 -7.09 -11.65
C PHE A 142 7.73 -6.78 -11.14
N TYR A 143 8.41 -7.78 -10.59
CA TYR A 143 9.77 -7.61 -10.06
C TYR A 143 10.64 -8.83 -10.33
N GLN A 144 11.89 -8.60 -10.74
CA GLN A 144 12.90 -9.64 -10.77
C GLN A 144 14.28 -9.05 -10.45
N TYR A 145 14.98 -9.73 -9.54
CA TYR A 145 16.35 -9.38 -9.19
C TYR A 145 17.28 -9.49 -10.41
N GLY A 146 18.15 -8.48 -10.58
CA GLY A 146 19.11 -8.43 -11.68
C GLY A 146 18.59 -7.88 -13.01
N LEU A 147 17.30 -7.54 -13.13
CA LEU A 147 16.80 -6.78 -14.28
C LEU A 147 17.26 -5.31 -14.23
N PRO A 148 17.34 -4.63 -15.40
CA PRO A 148 17.61 -3.19 -15.43
C PRO A 148 16.62 -2.40 -14.57
N LEU A 149 17.10 -1.35 -13.90
CA LEU A 149 16.26 -0.53 -13.04
C LEU A 149 15.03 0.03 -13.78
N SER A 150 15.19 0.41 -15.05
CA SER A 150 14.07 0.88 -15.88
C SER A 150 12.94 -0.15 -16.02
N VAL A 151 13.26 -1.45 -16.05
CA VAL A 151 12.26 -2.51 -16.14
C VAL A 151 11.53 -2.68 -14.81
N ASN A 152 12.28 -2.75 -13.69
CA ASN A 152 11.67 -2.86 -12.36
C ASN A 152 10.85 -1.59 -12.02
N MET A 153 11.33 -0.39 -12.35
CA MET A 153 10.59 0.85 -12.15
C MET A 153 9.33 0.94 -13.02
N GLY A 154 9.39 0.49 -14.27
CA GLY A 154 8.22 0.45 -15.15
C GLY A 154 7.20 -0.63 -14.79
N ALA A 155 7.57 -1.60 -13.94
CA ALA A 155 6.71 -2.69 -13.52
C ALA A 155 6.26 -2.52 -12.06
N ILE A 156 7.06 -2.96 -11.07
CA ILE A 156 6.72 -2.77 -9.65
C ILE A 156 6.73 -1.29 -9.24
N GLY A 157 7.53 -0.44 -9.88
CA GLY A 157 7.60 0.98 -9.52
C GLY A 157 6.28 1.73 -9.79
N ILE A 158 5.57 1.41 -10.87
CA ILE A 158 4.22 1.96 -11.13
C ILE A 158 3.25 1.51 -10.04
N VAL A 159 3.31 0.24 -9.62
CA VAL A 159 2.46 -0.27 -8.52
C VAL A 159 2.78 0.47 -7.21
N ILE A 160 4.06 0.73 -6.93
CA ILE A 160 4.45 1.51 -5.75
C ILE A 160 3.89 2.94 -5.81
N GLY A 161 4.04 3.61 -6.96
CA GLY A 161 3.48 4.96 -7.17
C GLY A 161 1.95 5.00 -7.05
N HIS A 162 1.27 3.97 -7.54
CA HIS A 162 -0.17 3.79 -7.40
C HIS A 162 -0.58 3.73 -5.92
N GLU A 163 0.07 2.87 -5.12
CA GLU A 163 -0.26 2.77 -3.68
C GLU A 163 0.05 4.04 -2.89
N VAL A 164 1.14 4.74 -3.22
CA VAL A 164 1.43 6.05 -2.60
C VAL A 164 0.35 7.08 -2.97
N THR A 165 -0.12 7.06 -4.21
CA THR A 165 -1.14 8.00 -4.67
C THR A 165 -2.49 7.80 -3.98
N HIS A 166 -2.79 6.58 -3.50
CA HIS A 166 -3.98 6.34 -2.68
C HIS A 166 -4.00 7.12 -1.36
N ALA A 167 -2.85 7.57 -0.84
CA ALA A 167 -2.83 8.49 0.30
C ALA A 167 -3.48 9.86 -0.02
N PHE A 168 -3.58 10.22 -1.31
CA PHE A 168 -4.03 11.54 -1.76
C PHE A 168 -5.26 11.48 -2.67
N ASP A 169 -5.82 10.30 -2.94
CA ASP A 169 -7.04 10.17 -3.72
C ASP A 169 -8.27 10.74 -2.99
N ASP A 170 -9.46 10.58 -3.55
CA ASP A 170 -10.69 11.14 -2.97
C ASP A 170 -11.02 10.59 -1.57
N ARG A 171 -10.55 9.40 -1.21
CA ARG A 171 -10.70 8.77 0.10
C ARG A 171 -9.51 9.02 1.00
N GLY A 172 -8.29 8.74 0.53
CA GLY A 172 -7.06 8.89 1.30
C GLY A 172 -6.82 10.32 1.77
N SER A 173 -7.09 11.31 0.92
CA SER A 173 -6.96 12.74 1.28
C SER A 173 -7.87 13.22 2.41
N GLN A 174 -8.75 12.37 2.93
CA GLN A 174 -9.58 12.67 4.10
C GLN A 174 -8.91 12.23 5.41
N PHE A 175 -7.82 11.48 5.34
CA PHE A 175 -7.02 11.01 6.47
C PHE A 175 -5.72 11.80 6.53
N ASN A 176 -5.26 12.13 7.74
CA ASN A 176 -3.95 12.72 7.98
C ASN A 176 -2.88 11.63 8.22
N ALA A 177 -1.65 12.08 8.47
CA ALA A 177 -0.45 11.25 8.62
C ALA A 177 -0.58 10.20 9.72
N GLU A 178 -1.36 10.49 10.77
CA GLU A 178 -1.64 9.55 11.85
C GLU A 178 -2.70 8.50 11.49
N GLY A 179 -3.32 8.60 10.32
CA GLY A 179 -4.42 7.76 9.84
C GLY A 179 -5.78 8.13 10.42
N GLN A 180 -5.96 9.38 10.84
CA GLN A 180 -7.20 9.88 11.42
C GLN A 180 -8.02 10.64 10.38
N LEU A 181 -9.34 10.40 10.36
CA LEU A 181 -10.24 11.17 9.52
C LEU A 181 -10.25 12.64 9.97
N HIS A 182 -9.55 13.49 9.23
CA HIS A 182 -9.33 14.88 9.57
C HIS A 182 -9.20 15.69 8.28
N ASN A 183 -9.94 16.80 8.16
CA ASN A 183 -9.78 17.67 7.01
C ASN A 183 -8.56 18.57 7.19
N TRP A 184 -7.41 18.12 6.71
CA TRP A 184 -6.13 18.84 6.76
C TRP A 184 -5.91 19.75 5.54
N TRP A 185 -6.78 19.69 4.53
CA TRP A 185 -6.73 20.59 3.38
C TRP A 185 -7.49 21.89 3.62
N SER A 186 -6.90 22.99 3.15
CA SER A 186 -7.65 24.23 2.99
C SER A 186 -8.82 24.02 2.02
N LYS A 187 -9.90 24.78 2.20
CA LYS A 187 -11.06 24.76 1.28
C LYS A 187 -10.63 24.98 -0.18
N SER A 188 -9.72 25.93 -0.42
CA SER A 188 -9.20 26.24 -1.76
C SER A 188 -8.46 25.06 -2.40
N THR A 189 -7.67 24.33 -1.61
CA THR A 189 -6.98 23.10 -2.06
C THR A 189 -7.98 22.01 -2.44
N ARG A 190 -8.99 21.77 -1.59
CA ARG A 190 -10.04 20.78 -1.84
C ARG A 190 -10.87 21.11 -3.08
N ASP A 191 -11.24 22.38 -3.27
CA ASP A 191 -12.00 22.84 -4.43
C ASP A 191 -11.21 22.57 -5.73
N LYS A 192 -9.91 22.95 -5.76
CA LYS A 192 -9.02 22.70 -6.91
C LYS A 192 -8.78 21.21 -7.19
N PHE A 193 -8.62 20.41 -6.15
CA PHE A 193 -8.50 18.96 -6.30
C PHE A 193 -9.75 18.38 -6.95
N THR A 194 -10.92 18.76 -6.44
CA THR A 194 -12.22 18.29 -6.95
C THR A 194 -12.42 18.70 -8.41
N GLU A 195 -12.05 19.93 -8.76
CA GLU A 195 -12.08 20.42 -10.14
C GLU A 195 -11.20 19.57 -11.08
N ARG A 196 -9.95 19.28 -10.68
CA ARG A 196 -9.03 18.46 -11.48
C ARG A 196 -9.50 17.02 -11.60
N ALA A 197 -10.05 16.44 -10.54
CA ALA A 197 -10.59 15.09 -10.54
C ALA A 197 -11.73 14.92 -11.56
N GLN A 198 -12.50 15.98 -11.87
CA GLN A 198 -13.54 15.91 -12.91
C GLN A 198 -12.99 15.58 -14.30
N CYS A 199 -11.74 15.96 -14.60
CA CYS A 199 -11.10 15.60 -15.86
C CYS A 199 -11.08 14.08 -16.06
N PHE A 200 -10.68 13.33 -15.02
CA PHE A 200 -10.66 11.86 -15.05
C PHE A 200 -12.08 11.28 -15.12
N VAL A 201 -13.03 11.82 -14.34
CA VAL A 201 -14.44 11.41 -14.40
C VAL A 201 -14.98 11.50 -15.84
N HIS A 202 -14.70 12.60 -16.53
CA HIS A 202 -15.12 12.78 -17.93
C HIS A 202 -14.36 11.88 -18.89
N GLN A 203 -13.04 11.77 -18.73
CA GLN A 203 -12.19 10.95 -19.57
C GLN A 203 -12.63 9.48 -19.54
N TYR A 204 -12.64 8.86 -18.36
CA TYR A 204 -13.00 7.46 -18.19
C TYR A 204 -14.49 7.25 -18.39
N GLY A 205 -15.31 8.20 -17.94
CA GLY A 205 -16.73 8.20 -18.20
C GLY A 205 -17.07 8.16 -19.69
N ASN A 206 -16.20 8.60 -20.60
CA ASN A 206 -16.46 8.53 -22.05
C ASN A 206 -16.00 7.22 -22.72
N ILE A 207 -15.38 6.31 -21.97
CA ILE A 207 -14.93 5.01 -22.48
C ILE A 207 -16.11 4.03 -22.44
N THR A 208 -16.31 3.31 -23.55
CA THR A 208 -17.23 2.18 -23.62
C THR A 208 -16.42 0.92 -23.80
N ASP A 209 -16.60 -0.05 -22.92
CA ASP A 209 -15.94 -1.35 -23.04
C ASP A 209 -16.44 -2.07 -24.30
N SER A 210 -15.52 -2.45 -25.19
CA SER A 210 -15.86 -3.00 -26.50
C SER A 210 -16.44 -4.41 -26.43
N LYS A 211 -16.25 -5.14 -25.32
CA LYS A 211 -16.74 -6.52 -25.16
C LYS A 211 -18.15 -6.56 -24.61
N THR A 212 -18.47 -5.68 -23.68
CA THR A 212 -19.76 -5.63 -22.98
C THR A 212 -20.68 -4.53 -23.52
N SER A 213 -20.14 -3.57 -24.28
CA SER A 213 -20.83 -2.34 -24.69
C SER A 213 -21.32 -1.49 -23.51
N ILE A 214 -20.75 -1.69 -22.32
CA ILE A 214 -21.06 -0.92 -21.11
C ILE A 214 -20.13 0.29 -21.03
N LYS A 215 -20.70 1.45 -20.74
CA LYS A 215 -19.95 2.69 -20.49
C LYS A 215 -19.35 2.66 -19.09
N LEU A 216 -18.07 2.97 -18.97
CA LEU A 216 -17.41 3.03 -17.67
C LEU A 216 -18.02 4.15 -16.82
N ASN A 217 -18.08 3.93 -15.51
CA ASN A 217 -18.53 4.94 -14.57
C ASN A 217 -17.33 5.69 -13.99
N GLY A 218 -16.97 6.81 -14.64
CA GLY A 218 -15.85 7.65 -14.22
C GLY A 218 -15.95 8.18 -12.78
N ILE A 219 -17.15 8.24 -12.18
CA ILE A 219 -17.29 8.64 -10.77
C ILE A 219 -16.84 7.52 -9.83
N ASN A 220 -17.12 6.27 -10.18
CA ASN A 220 -16.78 5.12 -9.35
C ASN A 220 -15.29 4.75 -9.47
N THR A 221 -14.68 5.02 -10.63
CA THR A 221 -13.28 4.67 -10.91
C THR A 221 -12.28 5.75 -10.50
N LYS A 222 -12.71 7.02 -10.37
CA LYS A 222 -11.83 8.17 -10.00
C LYS A 222 -10.99 7.94 -8.74
N GLY A 223 -11.60 7.31 -7.73
CA GLY A 223 -11.10 7.26 -6.36
C GLY A 223 -10.43 5.96 -5.98
N ALA A 224 -10.67 4.91 -6.76
CA ALA A 224 -10.13 3.59 -6.48
C ALA A 224 -8.97 3.22 -7.39
N GLU A 225 -8.82 3.84 -8.57
CA GLU A 225 -7.81 3.38 -9.55
C GLU A 225 -7.30 4.53 -10.44
N ASP A 226 -8.18 5.37 -10.99
CA ASP A 226 -7.82 6.28 -12.09
C ASP A 226 -6.87 7.43 -11.69
N CYS A 227 -7.05 7.99 -10.50
CA CYS A 227 -6.14 9.02 -10.00
C CYS A 227 -4.78 8.43 -9.61
N ALA A 228 -4.76 7.17 -9.15
CA ALA A 228 -3.55 6.46 -8.74
C ALA A 228 -2.70 5.99 -9.93
N GLU A 229 -3.31 5.72 -11.09
CA GLU A 229 -2.60 5.28 -12.30
C GLU A 229 -1.89 6.40 -13.09
N ARG A 230 -2.18 7.68 -12.83
CA ARG A 230 -1.80 8.78 -13.75
C ARG A 230 -1.19 10.05 -13.11
N LEU A 231 -1.05 10.09 -11.79
CA LEU A 231 -0.26 11.13 -11.10
C LEU A 231 1.24 10.78 -11.12
#